data_AF-M0NRF6-F1
#
_entry.id   AF-M0NRF6-F1
#
_cell.length_a   1.000
_cell.length_b   1.000
_cell.length_c   1.000
_cell.angle_alpha   90.00
_cell.angle_beta   90.00
_cell.angle_gamma   90.00
#
_symmetry.space_group_name_H-M   'P 1'
#
loop_
_entity.id
_entity.type
_entity.pdbx_description
1 polymer ?
#
loop_
_entity_poly.entity_id
_entity_poly.type
_entity_poly.pdbx_seq_one_letter_code
_entity_poly.pdbx_strand_id
1 'polypeptide(L)'
;MRRLTRSELASRVGPRPPSDAFWRRAIDRGAAALAVGADAVVGEGEGETDGPTEPLDTGDIVDVGDRAFVVVGAERTESGGRIYRIELVADRDEG
;
A
#
# COMPACT_ATOMS: atom_id res chain seq x y z
N MET A 1 4.93 -8.03 8.44
CA MET A 1 3.60 -7.56 8.89
C MET A 1 3.76 -6.31 9.72
N ARG A 2 3.46 -5.17 9.11
CA ARG A 2 3.43 -3.84 9.72
C ARG A 2 2.05 -3.24 9.52
N ARG A 3 1.59 -2.45 10.47
CA ARG A 3 0.40 -1.61 10.33
C ARG A 3 0.81 -0.21 9.96
N LEU A 4 0.14 0.37 8.98
CA LEU A 4 0.44 1.65 8.35
C LEU A 4 -0.82 2.49 8.30
N THR A 5 -0.75 3.71 8.78
CA THR A 5 -1.84 4.66 8.53
C THR A 5 -1.83 5.16 7.08
N ARG A 6 -2.95 5.71 6.61
CA ARG A 6 -3.00 6.36 5.29
C ARG A 6 -1.91 7.43 5.10
N SER A 7 -1.59 8.20 6.13
CA SER A 7 -0.54 9.23 6.07
C SER A 7 0.86 8.61 5.95
N GLU A 8 1.11 7.53 6.69
CA GLU A 8 2.36 6.76 6.58
C GLU A 8 2.52 6.06 5.24
N LEU A 9 1.42 5.56 4.68
CA LEU A 9 1.41 5.03 3.33
C LEU A 9 1.72 6.13 2.32
N ALA A 10 1.07 7.30 2.43
CA ALA A 10 1.32 8.44 1.57
C ALA A 10 2.79 8.89 1.61
N SER A 11 3.41 8.88 2.80
CA SER A 11 4.83 9.18 2.96
C SER A 11 5.75 8.16 2.29
N ARG A 12 5.31 6.90 2.13
CA ARG A 12 6.11 5.81 1.52
C ARG A 12 5.92 5.69 0.02
N VAL A 13 4.70 5.95 -0.49
CA VAL A 13 4.40 5.88 -1.93
C VAL A 13 4.77 7.18 -2.68
N GLY A 14 5.41 8.12 -1.99
CA GLY A 14 5.99 9.32 -2.57
C GLY A 14 4.94 10.30 -3.11
N PRO A 15 5.26 11.09 -4.16
CA PRO A 15 4.49 12.28 -4.57
C PRO A 15 3.08 11.99 -5.10
N ARG A 16 2.71 10.71 -5.27
CA ARG A 16 1.41 10.29 -5.79
C ARG A 16 0.69 9.37 -4.81
N PRO A 17 0.24 9.90 -3.66
CA PRO A 17 -0.55 9.12 -2.72
C PRO A 17 -1.94 8.76 -3.30
N PRO A 18 -2.50 7.60 -2.92
CA PRO A 18 -3.85 7.22 -3.31
C PRO A 18 -4.89 8.24 -2.83
N SER A 19 -5.77 8.65 -3.75
CA SER A 19 -6.81 9.65 -3.51
C SER A 19 -7.97 9.10 -2.68
N ASP A 20 -8.76 9.98 -2.06
CA ASP A 20 -9.99 9.58 -1.36
C ASP A 20 -10.96 8.81 -2.25
N ALA A 21 -11.06 9.18 -3.53
CA ALA A 21 -11.93 8.49 -4.49
C ALA A 21 -11.46 7.05 -4.75
N PHE A 22 -10.15 6.80 -4.72
CA PHE A 22 -9.61 5.45 -4.77
C PHE A 22 -10.04 4.64 -3.53
N TRP A 23 -9.85 5.20 -2.33
CA TRP A 23 -10.21 4.52 -1.09
C TRP A 23 -11.71 4.22 -0.99
N ARG A 24 -12.57 5.16 -1.37
CA ARG A 24 -14.03 4.92 -1.41
C ARG A 24 -14.39 3.77 -2.33
N ARG A 25 -13.76 3.67 -3.51
CA ARG A 25 -13.97 2.54 -4.44
C ARG A 25 -13.40 1.23 -3.91
N ALA A 26 -12.27 1.28 -3.20
CA ALA A 26 -11.69 0.11 -2.56
C ALA A 26 -12.61 -0.44 -1.47
N ILE A 27 -13.20 0.45 -0.66
CA ILE A 27 -14.17 0.08 0.39
C ILE A 27 -15.42 -0.51 -0.24
N ASP A 28 -15.99 0.14 -1.26
CA ASP A 28 -17.20 -0.32 -1.95
C ASP A 28 -17.02 -1.71 -2.59
N ARG A 29 -15.86 -1.99 -3.17
CA ARG A 29 -15.55 -3.29 -3.79
C ARG A 29 -14.99 -4.33 -2.82
N GLY A 30 -14.56 -3.92 -1.62
CA GLY A 30 -13.80 -4.77 -0.70
C GLY A 30 -12.38 -5.12 -1.16
N ALA A 31 -11.91 -4.60 -2.29
CA ALA A 31 -10.57 -4.84 -2.80
C ALA A 31 -10.12 -3.73 -3.77
N ALA A 32 -8.82 -3.53 -3.89
CA ALA A 32 -8.24 -2.60 -4.86
C ALA A 32 -6.81 -2.97 -5.26
N ALA A 33 -6.34 -2.35 -6.36
CA ALA A 33 -4.96 -2.42 -6.81
C ALA A 33 -4.32 -1.05 -6.67
N LEU A 34 -3.38 -0.91 -5.75
CA LEU A 34 -2.61 0.31 -5.51
C LEU A 34 -1.38 0.33 -6.41
N ALA A 35 -1.39 1.18 -7.43
CA ALA A 35 -0.24 1.38 -8.29
C ALA A 35 0.72 2.42 -7.69
N VAL A 36 1.97 2.03 -7.53
CA VAL A 36 3.08 2.85 -7.02
C VAL A 36 4.10 3.00 -8.14
N GLY A 37 4.46 4.25 -8.44
CA GLY A 37 5.43 4.56 -9.48
C GLY A 37 6.85 4.13 -9.09
N ALA A 38 7.72 3.94 -10.08
CA ALA A 38 9.13 3.58 -9.84
C ALA A 38 9.85 4.54 -8.89
N ASP A 39 9.50 5.83 -8.96
CA ASP A 39 10.01 6.90 -8.10
C ASP A 39 9.87 6.61 -6.60
N ALA A 40 8.81 5.89 -6.19
CA ALA A 40 8.57 5.51 -4.80
C ALA A 40 9.04 4.09 -4.45
N VAL A 41 9.45 3.30 -5.45
CA VAL A 41 10.05 1.97 -5.26
C VAL A 41 11.57 2.09 -5.17
N VAL A 42 12.14 3.12 -5.80
CA VAL A 42 13.56 3.45 -5.71
C VAL A 42 13.75 4.38 -4.52
N GLY A 43 14.10 3.81 -3.36
CA GLY A 43 14.68 4.59 -2.27
C GLY A 43 15.90 5.35 -2.81
N GLU A 44 15.89 6.67 -2.64
CA GLU A 44 16.88 7.58 -3.20
C GLU A 44 18.31 7.23 -2.78
N GLY A 45 19.22 7.10 -3.76
CA GLY A 45 20.63 7.41 -3.59
C GLY A 45 21.51 6.32 -2.98
N GLU A 46 22.49 5.89 -3.78
CA GLU A 46 23.85 5.48 -3.39
C GLU A 46 24.18 5.59 -1.89
N GLY A 47 24.03 4.50 -1.13
CA GLY A 47 24.49 4.44 0.26
C GLY A 47 23.84 3.30 1.03
N GLU A 48 24.65 2.30 1.36
CA GLU A 48 24.38 1.21 2.29
C GLU A 48 23.29 1.49 3.35
N THR A 49 22.19 0.72 3.34
CA THR A 49 21.59 0.17 4.57
C THR A 49 20.53 -0.89 4.25
N ASP A 50 20.73 -2.07 4.82
CA ASP A 50 19.84 -3.22 4.90
C ASP A 50 18.46 -2.83 5.48
N GLY A 51 17.49 -2.53 4.61
CA GLY A 51 16.09 -2.23 4.97
C GLY A 51 15.17 -2.45 3.77
N PRO A 52 13.87 -2.79 3.97
CA PRO A 52 13.02 -3.29 2.90
C PRO A 52 12.95 -2.28 1.75
N THR A 53 13.45 -2.71 0.59
CA THR A 53 13.60 -1.94 -0.65
C THR A 53 12.25 -1.62 -1.31
N GLU A 54 11.13 -2.00 -0.68
CA GLU A 54 9.80 -1.94 -1.25
C GLU A 54 8.87 -1.15 -0.30
N PRO A 55 8.02 -0.25 -0.83
CA PRO A 55 7.19 0.65 -0.01
C PRO A 55 6.11 -0.07 0.80
N LEU A 56 5.73 -1.28 0.39
CA LEU A 56 4.77 -2.17 1.05
C LEU A 56 5.21 -3.63 0.89
N ASP A 57 4.91 -4.46 1.89
CA ASP A 57 5.10 -5.92 1.82
C ASP A 57 3.76 -6.67 1.90
N THR A 58 3.74 -7.93 1.48
CA THR A 58 2.54 -8.76 1.56
C THR A 58 2.26 -9.11 3.02
N GLY A 59 1.00 -8.92 3.45
CA GLY A 59 0.56 -9.05 4.83
C GLY A 59 0.68 -7.76 5.65
N ASP A 60 1.15 -6.65 5.07
CA ASP A 60 1.03 -5.35 5.70
C ASP A 60 -0.43 -4.88 5.69
N ILE A 61 -0.81 -4.10 6.71
CA ILE A 61 -2.17 -3.60 6.89
C ILE A 61 -2.14 -2.07 6.78
N VAL A 62 -3.04 -1.51 5.98
CA VAL A 62 -3.24 -0.08 5.78
C VAL A 62 -4.55 0.34 6.44
N ASP A 63 -4.45 1.16 7.48
CA ASP A 63 -5.58 1.76 8.18
C ASP A 63 -6.07 3.03 7.45
N VAL A 64 -7.33 3.01 7.03
CA VAL A 64 -8.02 4.04 6.22
C VAL A 64 -9.31 4.45 6.93
N GLY A 65 -9.19 5.43 7.84
CA GLY A 65 -10.31 5.81 8.72
C GLY A 65 -10.67 4.65 9.63
N ASP A 66 -11.94 4.24 9.64
CA ASP A 66 -12.47 3.12 10.44
C ASP A 66 -12.34 1.76 9.74
N ARG A 67 -11.62 1.68 8.61
CA ARG A 67 -11.46 0.46 7.81
C ARG A 67 -9.98 0.12 7.68
N ALA A 68 -9.68 -1.18 7.61
CA ALA A 68 -8.32 -1.67 7.38
C ALA A 68 -8.26 -2.45 6.07
N PHE A 69 -7.14 -2.36 5.36
CA PHE A 69 -6.87 -3.13 4.15
C PHE A 69 -5.58 -3.92 4.32
N VAL A 70 -5.58 -5.22 4.00
CA VAL A 70 -4.36 -6.04 4.00
C VAL A 70 -3.80 -6.13 2.59
N VAL A 71 -2.48 -6.00 2.45
CA VAL A 71 -1.78 -6.28 1.19
C VAL A 71 -1.75 -7.79 0.98
N VAL A 72 -2.41 -8.29 -0.05
CA VAL A 72 -2.47 -9.72 -0.37
C VAL A 72 -1.51 -10.12 -1.50
N GLY A 73 -0.92 -9.14 -2.18
CA GLY A 73 0.10 -9.39 -3.18
C GLY A 73 0.77 -8.13 -3.71
N ALA A 74 1.92 -8.30 -4.33
CA ALA A 74 2.69 -7.25 -4.96
C ALA A 74 3.20 -7.74 -6.32
N GLU A 75 2.98 -6.95 -7.38
CA GLU A 75 3.41 -7.24 -8.74
C GLU A 75 4.33 -6.11 -9.24
N ARG A 76 5.43 -6.46 -9.92
CA ARG A 76 6.31 -5.45 -10.53
C ARG A 76 5.74 -4.99 -11.86
N THR A 77 5.75 -3.67 -12.11
CA THR A 77 5.40 -3.15 -13.43
C THR A 77 6.64 -3.02 -14.31
N GLU A 78 6.45 -3.10 -15.63
CA GLU A 78 7.53 -2.95 -16.62
C GLU A 78 8.22 -1.57 -16.52
N SER A 79 7.48 -0.55 -16.09
CA SER A 79 8.02 0.80 -15.86
C SER A 79 8.86 0.93 -14.58
N GLY A 80 9.13 -0.17 -13.86
CA GLY A 80 9.91 -0.18 -12.62
C GLY A 80 9.10 0.11 -11.35
N GLY A 81 7.78 0.28 -11.47
CA GLY A 81 6.88 0.48 -10.33
C GLY A 81 6.42 -0.83 -9.69
N ARG A 82 5.41 -0.70 -8.83
CA ARG A 82 4.74 -1.82 -8.14
C ARG A 82 3.24 -1.65 -8.17
N ILE A 83 2.52 -2.76 -8.29
CA ILE A 83 1.08 -2.83 -8.09
C ILE A 83 0.84 -3.71 -6.87
N TYR A 84 0.33 -3.11 -5.80
CA TYR A 84 -0.04 -3.82 -4.58
C TYR A 84 -1.52 -4.15 -4.62
N ARG A 85 -1.87 -5.44 -4.55
CA ARG A 85 -3.26 -5.86 -4.37
C ARG A 85 -3.58 -5.78 -2.88
N ILE A 86 -4.64 -5.06 -2.57
CA ILE A 86 -5.14 -4.90 -1.21
C ILE A 86 -6.58 -5.38 -1.11
N GLU A 87 -6.90 -5.99 0.01
CA GLU A 87 -8.25 -6.48 0.31
C GLU A 87 -8.72 -5.88 1.64
N LEU A 88 -9.99 -5.52 1.70
CA LEU A 88 -10.61 -4.99 2.91
C LEU A 88 -10.56 -6.09 3.97
N VAL A 89 -9.95 -5.77 5.10
CA VAL A 89 -10.07 -6.60 6.29
C VAL A 89 -11.50 -6.44 6.75
N ALA A 90 -12.32 -7.47 6.52
CA ALA A 90 -13.63 -7.53 7.13
C ALA A 90 -13.41 -7.36 8.63
N ASP A 91 -14.12 -6.40 9.24
CA ASP A 91 -14.18 -6.33 10.68
C ASP A 91 -14.55 -7.74 11.13
N ARG A 92 -13.75 -8.30 12.03
CA ARG A 92 -14.12 -9.54 12.68
C ARG A 92 -15.25 -9.14 13.62
N ASP A 93 -16.43 -8.90 13.04
CA ASP A 93 -17.69 -8.78 13.75
C ASP A 93 -17.67 -9.93 14.73
N GLU A 94 -17.61 -9.57 16.01
CA GLU A 94 -17.51 -10.49 17.11
C GLU A 94 -18.67 -11.49 16.98
N GLY A 95 -18.32 -12.74 16.73
CA GLY A 95 -19.23 -13.88 16.85
C GLY A 95 -19.43 -14.26 18.30
#